data_AF-A0AAU4XYR4-F1
#
_entry.id   AF-A0AAU4XYR4-F1
#
_cell.length_a   1.000
_cell.length_b   1.000
_cell.length_c   1.000
_cell.angle_alpha   90.00
_cell.angle_beta   90.00
_cell.angle_gamma   90.00
#
_symmetry.space_group_name_H-M   'P 1'
#
loop_
_entity.id
_entity.type
_entity.pdbx_description
1 polymer ?
#
loop_
_entity_poly.entity_id
_entity_poly.type
_entity_poly.pdbx_seq_one_letter_code
_entity_poly.pdbx_strand_id
1 'polypeptide(L)'
;MTRPAPAPGSARLAAALRELKDRTGLSLAGLAAKTTFSKSSWERYLNGKALPPRPAVQKLCRLAGEPEGRCLALWEIAKSEGSGQPDEATQPPPATPAPPLAPAPAPAPSSTPAPAPAPEPAAAAASGGSAPVGHRGAVAAAVLASVCAVVFGAVVLTLVLLPHPSHPPRPSATLSATGPRCQGAGCEGKDPARTNCAGSPGTLAEHVTATGASIQLRYSKVCGASWVRMWGTRIGDGAELRGRLARVRNRADADTYVHTPMTATRPGALVRACFLPAAGGRKECFEARVTQSSEPTPRPPTSHSSTR
;
A
#
# COMPACT_ATOMS: atom_id res chain seq x y z
N MET A 1 40.00 -19.98 11.08
CA MET A 1 38.98 -19.90 10.02
C MET A 1 37.81 -19.10 10.57
N THR A 2 37.72 -17.82 10.24
CA THR A 2 36.66 -16.94 10.74
C THR A 2 35.39 -17.25 9.97
N ARG A 3 34.39 -17.81 10.67
CA ARG A 3 33.08 -18.09 10.09
C ARG A 3 32.47 -16.78 9.59
N PRO A 4 31.98 -16.70 8.33
CA PRO A 4 31.31 -15.50 7.84
C PRO A 4 30.13 -15.16 8.75
N ALA A 5 29.97 -13.87 9.07
CA ALA A 5 28.81 -13.39 9.79
C ALA A 5 27.55 -13.81 9.01
N PRO A 6 26.51 -14.32 9.69
CA PRO A 6 25.27 -14.67 9.01
C PRO A 6 24.70 -13.43 8.33
N ALA A 7 24.22 -13.57 7.10
CA ALA A 7 23.57 -12.49 6.35
C ALA A 7 22.46 -11.84 7.20
N PRO A 8 22.17 -10.53 7.05
CA PRO A 8 21.06 -9.91 7.77
C PRO A 8 19.76 -10.68 7.51
N GLY A 9 18.94 -10.83 8.55
CA GLY A 9 17.63 -11.47 8.55
C GLY A 9 16.70 -10.91 7.48
N SER A 10 16.79 -9.62 7.15
CA SER A 10 16.09 -9.01 6.01
C SER A 10 16.51 -9.59 4.65
N ALA A 11 17.81 -9.83 4.44
CA ALA A 11 18.33 -10.47 3.23
C ALA A 11 17.96 -11.97 3.17
N ARG A 12 18.01 -12.67 4.31
CA ARG A 12 17.55 -14.07 4.42
C ARG A 12 16.06 -14.19 4.11
N LEU A 13 15.23 -13.28 4.62
CA LEU A 13 13.81 -13.21 4.33
C LEU A 13 13.56 -12.94 2.84
N ALA A 14 14.22 -11.93 2.26
CA ALA A 14 14.07 -11.60 0.84
C ALA A 14 14.45 -12.77 -0.09
N ALA A 15 15.51 -13.51 0.25
CA ALA A 15 15.89 -14.73 -0.47
C ALA A 15 14.81 -15.82 -0.38
N ALA A 16 14.29 -16.11 0.82
CA ALA A 16 13.24 -17.10 1.02
C ALA A 16 11.93 -16.73 0.28
N LEU A 17 11.56 -15.45 0.26
CA LEU A 17 10.37 -14.98 -0.47
C LEU A 17 10.55 -15.07 -1.99
N ARG A 18 11.75 -14.86 -2.52
CA ARG A 18 12.04 -15.08 -3.95
C ARG A 18 11.89 -16.55 -4.32
N GLU A 19 12.46 -17.46 -3.53
CA GLU A 19 12.29 -18.90 -3.73
C GLU A 19 10.82 -19.34 -3.69
N LEU A 20 10.03 -18.78 -2.77
CA LEU A 20 8.59 -19.02 -2.71
C LEU A 20 7.87 -18.51 -3.97
N LYS A 21 8.17 -17.28 -4.41
CA LYS A 21 7.59 -16.70 -5.64
C LYS A 21 7.91 -17.55 -6.86
N ASP A 22 9.14 -18.04 -6.97
CA ASP A 22 9.55 -18.80 -8.15
C ASP A 22 8.80 -20.14 -8.22
N ARG A 23 8.55 -20.78 -7.07
CA ARG A 23 7.70 -21.99 -7.00
C ARG A 23 6.23 -21.76 -7.33
N THR A 24 5.70 -20.55 -7.14
CA THR A 24 4.32 -20.26 -7.56
C THR A 24 4.19 -20.16 -9.08
N GLY A 25 5.31 -20.04 -9.83
CA GLY A 25 5.31 -19.78 -11.27
C GLY A 25 4.70 -18.43 -11.66
N LEU A 26 4.52 -17.50 -10.70
CA LEU A 26 3.86 -16.22 -10.95
C LEU A 26 4.89 -15.16 -11.34
N SER A 27 4.55 -14.38 -12.37
CA SER A 27 5.20 -13.10 -12.60
C SER A 27 4.88 -12.11 -11.46
N LEU A 28 5.66 -11.03 -11.32
CA LEU A 28 5.34 -9.98 -10.33
C LEU A 28 3.93 -9.38 -10.55
N ALA A 29 3.48 -9.30 -11.80
CA ALA A 29 2.13 -8.86 -12.14
C ALA A 29 1.07 -9.90 -11.71
N GLY A 30 1.33 -11.19 -11.93
CA GLY A 30 0.44 -12.26 -11.46
C GLY A 30 0.35 -12.34 -9.94
N LEU A 31 1.46 -12.09 -9.24
CA LEU A 31 1.47 -11.99 -7.79
C LEU A 31 0.67 -10.77 -7.31
N ALA A 32 0.85 -9.62 -7.95
CA ALA A 32 0.05 -8.42 -7.66
C ALA A 32 -1.45 -8.63 -7.89
N ALA A 33 -1.84 -9.36 -8.94
CA ALA A 33 -3.24 -9.67 -9.22
C ALA A 33 -3.87 -10.65 -8.22
N LYS A 34 -3.08 -11.57 -7.63
CA LYS A 34 -3.56 -12.56 -6.64
C LYS A 34 -3.45 -12.08 -5.19
N THR A 35 -2.91 -10.89 -4.98
CA THR A 35 -2.71 -10.26 -3.67
C THR A 35 -3.25 -8.83 -3.69
N THR A 36 -3.19 -8.14 -2.56
CA THR A 36 -3.63 -6.74 -2.46
C THR A 36 -2.48 -5.74 -2.68
N PHE A 37 -1.28 -6.22 -3.00
CA PHE A 37 -0.07 -5.39 -3.14
C PHE A 37 0.28 -5.17 -4.60
N SER A 38 0.70 -3.95 -4.95
CA SER A 38 1.12 -3.60 -6.31
C SER A 38 2.40 -4.35 -6.74
N LYS A 39 2.65 -4.41 -8.05
CA LYS A 39 3.90 -4.93 -8.64
C LYS A 39 5.15 -4.29 -7.99
N SER A 40 5.13 -2.97 -7.82
CA SER A 40 6.23 -2.20 -7.21
C SER A 40 6.45 -2.51 -5.73
N SER A 41 5.38 -2.81 -4.99
CA SER A 41 5.48 -3.23 -3.58
C SER A 41 6.16 -4.59 -3.49
N TRP A 42 5.74 -5.55 -4.32
CA TRP A 42 6.37 -6.87 -4.39
C TRP A 42 7.84 -6.81 -4.79
N GLU A 43 8.18 -5.97 -5.76
CA GLU A 43 9.57 -5.77 -6.18
C GLU A 43 10.45 -5.28 -5.02
N ARG A 44 9.99 -4.28 -4.26
CA ARG A 44 10.71 -3.81 -3.06
C ARG A 44 10.86 -4.90 -2.01
N TYR A 45 9.82 -5.68 -1.74
CA TYR A 45 9.86 -6.74 -0.72
C TYR A 45 10.82 -7.87 -1.11
N LEU A 46 10.73 -8.33 -2.36
CA LEU A 46 11.53 -9.44 -2.87
C LEU A 46 13.01 -9.07 -3.06
N ASN A 47 13.30 -7.77 -3.24
CA ASN A 47 14.65 -7.22 -3.28
C ASN A 47 15.20 -6.82 -1.89
N GLY A 48 14.43 -7.05 -0.81
CA GLY A 48 14.84 -6.70 0.55
C GLY A 48 14.94 -5.19 0.82
N LYS A 49 14.36 -4.36 -0.04
CA LYS A 49 14.35 -2.89 0.07
C LYS A 49 13.28 -2.36 1.03
N ALA A 50 12.32 -3.21 1.40
CA ALA A 50 11.33 -2.93 2.44
C ALA A 50 10.90 -4.24 3.10
N LEU A 51 10.65 -4.21 4.40
CA LEU A 51 10.06 -5.36 5.10
C LEU A 51 8.61 -5.55 4.63
N PRO A 52 8.23 -6.71 4.05
CA PRO A 52 6.85 -6.95 3.64
C PRO A 52 5.91 -6.95 4.85
N PRO A 53 4.67 -6.46 4.73
CA PRO A 53 3.65 -6.67 5.74
C PRO A 53 3.42 -8.17 5.98
N ARG A 54 3.18 -8.56 7.23
CA ARG A 54 2.91 -9.96 7.60
C ARG A 54 1.86 -10.65 6.72
N PRO A 55 0.72 -10.00 6.35
CA PRO A 55 -0.25 -10.61 5.43
C PRO A 55 0.29 -10.91 4.03
N ALA A 56 1.27 -10.13 3.54
CA ALA A 56 1.93 -10.38 2.25
C ALA A 56 2.71 -11.70 2.30
N VAL A 57 3.50 -11.90 3.38
CA VAL A 57 4.28 -13.13 3.60
C VAL A 57 3.35 -14.35 3.67
N GLN A 58 2.29 -14.28 4.47
CA GLN A 58 1.31 -15.37 4.61
C GLN A 58 0.64 -15.71 3.28
N LYS A 59 0.24 -14.68 2.51
CA LYS A 59 -0.42 -14.89 1.22
C LYS A 59 0.53 -15.54 0.20
N LEU A 60 1.80 -15.14 0.17
CA LEU A 60 2.79 -15.77 -0.71
C LEU A 60 3.06 -17.23 -0.31
N CYS A 61 3.19 -17.55 0.98
CA CYS A 61 3.39 -18.94 1.42
C CYS A 61 2.18 -19.81 1.06
N ARG A 62 0.94 -19.30 1.23
CA ARG A 62 -0.27 -19.99 0.75
C ARG A 62 -0.29 -20.21 -0.76
N LEU A 63 0.12 -19.21 -1.55
CA LEU A 63 0.21 -19.34 -3.02
C LEU A 63 1.28 -20.34 -3.46
N ALA A 64 2.34 -20.54 -2.66
CA ALA A 64 3.40 -21.51 -2.88
C ALA A 64 3.12 -22.90 -2.30
N GLY A 65 1.97 -23.10 -1.62
CA GLY A 65 1.65 -24.37 -0.97
C GLY A 65 2.49 -24.67 0.28
N GLU A 66 3.04 -23.63 0.93
CA GLU A 66 3.98 -23.76 2.04
C GLU A 66 3.36 -23.39 3.39
N PRO A 67 3.65 -24.15 4.47
CA PRO A 67 3.21 -23.80 5.82
C PRO A 67 3.73 -22.42 6.27
N GLU A 68 2.82 -21.56 6.73
CA GLU A 68 3.14 -20.17 7.06
C GLU A 68 4.17 -20.03 8.20
N GLY A 69 4.26 -21.02 9.10
CA GLY A 69 5.11 -20.96 10.30
C GLY A 69 6.59 -20.71 10.01
N ARG A 70 7.15 -21.36 8.98
CA ARG A 70 8.57 -21.17 8.59
C ARG A 70 8.82 -19.77 8.05
N CYS A 71 7.94 -19.29 7.18
CA CYS A 71 8.03 -17.96 6.61
C CYS A 71 7.91 -16.86 7.67
N LEU A 72 6.98 -17.05 8.62
CA LEU A 72 6.72 -16.09 9.68
C LEU A 72 7.85 -16.04 10.71
N ALA A 73 8.48 -17.17 11.03
CA ALA A 73 9.66 -17.19 11.89
C ALA A 73 10.81 -16.36 11.30
N LEU A 74 11.07 -16.50 9.99
CA LEU A 74 12.06 -15.67 9.29
C LEU A 74 11.67 -14.18 9.28
N TRP A 75 10.38 -13.89 9.14
CA TRP A 75 9.87 -12.52 9.16
C TRP A 75 10.07 -11.84 10.52
N GLU A 76 9.83 -12.54 11.63
CA GLU A 76 10.04 -11.99 12.98
C GLU A 76 11.51 -11.73 13.28
N ILE A 77 12.42 -12.58 12.79
CA ILE A 77 13.87 -12.35 12.88
C ILE A 77 14.24 -11.07 12.12
N ALA A 78 13.80 -10.93 10.86
CA ALA A 78 14.07 -9.75 10.04
C ALA A 78 13.53 -8.45 10.65
N LYS A 79 12.33 -8.51 11.24
CA LYS A 79 11.71 -7.37 11.94
C LYS A 79 12.48 -6.95 13.18
N SER A 80 12.96 -7.92 13.95
CA SER A 80 13.69 -7.66 15.20
C SER A 80 15.04 -6.98 14.92
N GLU A 81 15.71 -7.34 13.82
CA GLU A 81 16.96 -6.70 13.40
C GLU A 81 16.76 -5.27 12.83
N GLY A 82 15.61 -4.99 12.20
CA GLY A 82 15.29 -3.66 11.65
C GLY A 82 14.83 -2.63 12.69
N SER A 83 14.52 -3.05 13.92
CA SER A 83 13.99 -2.17 14.98
C SER A 83 15.03 -1.19 15.58
N GLY A 84 16.24 -1.11 15.00
CA GLY A 84 17.32 -0.19 15.38
C GLY A 84 17.54 1.00 14.43
N GLN A 85 16.76 1.16 13.35
CA GLN A 85 16.91 2.24 12.37
C GLN A 85 15.58 3.03 12.27
N PRO A 86 15.58 4.38 12.20
CA PRO A 86 14.35 5.15 11.99
C PRO A 86 13.83 4.91 10.57
N ASP A 87 12.72 4.16 10.44
CA ASP A 87 12.15 3.83 9.13
C ASP A 87 11.25 4.94 8.59
N GLU A 88 11.65 5.45 7.44
CA GLU A 88 10.89 6.30 6.53
C GLU A 88 9.73 5.51 5.94
N ALA A 89 8.53 5.74 6.49
CA ALA A 89 7.28 5.20 5.98
C ALA A 89 6.89 5.87 4.65
N THR A 90 7.45 5.40 3.52
CA THR A 90 6.92 5.72 2.18
C THR A 90 5.79 4.75 1.82
N GLN A 91 4.57 5.22 2.11
CA GLN A 91 3.30 4.75 1.58
C GLN A 91 3.27 4.93 0.05
N PRO A 92 2.91 3.93 -0.78
CA PRO A 92 2.67 4.15 -2.20
C PRO A 92 1.41 5.01 -2.42
N PRO A 93 1.38 5.93 -3.39
CA PRO A 93 0.16 6.64 -3.76
C PRO A 93 -0.88 5.67 -4.34
N PRO A 94 -2.18 5.86 -4.07
CA PRO A 94 -3.24 5.13 -4.75
C PRO A 94 -3.25 5.48 -6.24
N ALA A 95 -3.27 4.47 -7.10
CA ALA A 95 -3.58 4.66 -8.51
C ALA A 95 -5.04 5.13 -8.63
N THR A 96 -5.24 6.31 -9.22
CA THR A 96 -6.54 6.87 -9.57
C THR A 96 -7.30 5.89 -10.47
N PRO A 97 -8.51 5.44 -10.12
CA PRO A 97 -9.39 4.77 -11.08
C PRO A 97 -9.90 5.80 -12.09
N ALA A 98 -9.69 5.53 -13.38
CA ALA A 98 -10.34 6.25 -14.47
C ALA A 98 -11.88 6.17 -14.32
N PRO A 99 -12.64 7.23 -14.64
CA PRO A 99 -14.09 7.22 -14.52
C PRO A 99 -14.71 6.19 -15.48
N PRO A 100 -15.80 5.50 -15.09
CA PRO A 100 -16.48 4.56 -15.97
C PRO A 100 -17.22 5.30 -17.10
N LEU A 101 -16.98 4.87 -18.34
CA LEU A 101 -17.83 5.17 -19.49
C LEU A 101 -19.26 4.69 -19.21
N ALA A 102 -20.22 5.55 -19.51
CA ALA A 102 -21.65 5.28 -19.42
C ALA A 102 -22.04 4.07 -20.30
N PRO A 103 -23.03 3.26 -19.88
CA PRO A 103 -23.48 2.10 -20.64
C PRO A 103 -24.28 2.53 -21.88
N ALA A 104 -23.91 1.96 -23.04
CA ALA A 104 -24.73 1.96 -24.24
C ALA A 104 -26.02 1.16 -24.01
N PRO A 105 -27.19 1.64 -24.48
CA PRO A 105 -28.41 0.82 -24.50
C PRO A 105 -28.41 -0.15 -25.69
N ALA A 106 -28.84 -1.38 -25.41
CA ALA A 106 -29.01 -2.51 -26.33
C ALA A 106 -30.34 -2.41 -27.13
N PRO A 107 -30.55 -3.26 -28.17
CA PRO A 107 -31.38 -2.97 -29.35
C PRO A 107 -32.83 -3.47 -29.27
N ALA A 108 -33.68 -2.97 -30.18
CA ALA A 108 -34.99 -3.53 -30.53
C ALA A 108 -35.31 -3.31 -32.03
N PRO A 109 -36.22 -4.10 -32.66
CA PRO A 109 -36.00 -4.65 -34.00
C PRO A 109 -36.94 -4.16 -35.12
N SER A 110 -36.56 -4.56 -36.35
CA SER A 110 -37.39 -4.82 -37.55
C SER A 110 -37.91 -3.64 -38.38
N SER A 111 -37.44 -3.56 -39.63
CA SER A 111 -38.26 -3.55 -40.87
C SER A 111 -37.37 -3.64 -42.12
N THR A 112 -37.69 -4.56 -43.03
CA THR A 112 -37.15 -4.74 -44.41
C THR A 112 -38.33 -5.34 -45.20
N PRO A 113 -38.64 -4.93 -46.46
CA PRO A 113 -37.82 -5.28 -47.64
C PRO A 113 -37.74 -4.31 -48.86
N ALA A 114 -36.53 -4.24 -49.45
CA ALA A 114 -36.05 -4.31 -50.87
C ALA A 114 -36.93 -3.86 -52.08
N PRO A 115 -36.40 -3.60 -53.31
CA PRO A 115 -35.06 -3.93 -53.86
C PRO A 115 -34.34 -2.85 -54.74
N ALA A 116 -33.15 -3.24 -55.21
CA ALA A 116 -32.06 -2.54 -55.95
C ALA A 116 -32.39 -2.16 -57.43
N PRO A 117 -31.48 -1.57 -58.28
CA PRO A 117 -30.14 -2.12 -58.63
C PRO A 117 -28.98 -1.10 -58.85
N ALA A 118 -27.75 -1.63 -58.88
CA ALA A 118 -26.50 -1.00 -59.34
C ALA A 118 -26.40 -1.02 -60.90
N PRO A 119 -25.39 -0.39 -61.57
CA PRO A 119 -24.04 -0.98 -61.62
C PRO A 119 -22.84 0.03 -61.72
N GLU A 120 -21.64 -0.45 -61.38
CA GLU A 120 -20.33 0.03 -61.85
C GLU A 120 -20.00 -0.67 -63.21
N PRO A 121 -19.12 -0.15 -64.10
CA PRO A 121 -17.68 -0.46 -63.95
C PRO A 121 -16.64 0.49 -64.62
N ALA A 122 -15.39 0.33 -64.15
CA ALA A 122 -14.10 0.28 -64.87
C ALA A 122 -13.41 1.52 -65.48
N ALA A 123 -12.09 1.55 -65.22
CA ALA A 123 -11.04 2.52 -65.57
C ALA A 123 -10.60 2.53 -67.06
N ALA A 124 -10.00 3.64 -67.52
CA ALA A 124 -8.65 3.70 -68.09
C ALA A 124 -8.29 5.04 -68.80
N ALA A 125 -7.05 5.50 -68.53
CA ALA A 125 -6.05 6.07 -69.46
C ALA A 125 -6.09 7.54 -69.96
N ALA A 126 -4.94 8.19 -69.71
CA ALA A 126 -4.07 8.94 -70.63
C ALA A 126 -4.25 10.46 -70.87
N SER A 127 -3.29 11.20 -70.31
CA SER A 127 -2.30 12.09 -70.96
C SER A 127 -2.73 13.33 -71.76
N GLY A 128 -2.20 14.50 -71.35
CA GLY A 128 -2.11 15.70 -72.19
C GLY A 128 -1.49 16.87 -71.44
N GLY A 129 -0.23 17.20 -71.73
CA GLY A 129 0.57 18.22 -71.03
C GLY A 129 0.63 19.59 -71.73
N SER A 130 1.28 20.56 -71.07
CA SER A 130 2.28 21.49 -71.64
C SER A 130 2.87 22.43 -70.56
N ALA A 131 4.20 22.53 -70.56
CA ALA A 131 5.08 23.42 -69.76
C ALA A 131 5.13 24.86 -70.40
N PRO A 132 6.05 25.85 -70.11
CA PRO A 132 7.41 25.75 -69.55
C PRO A 132 8.03 26.98 -68.78
N VAL A 133 9.33 26.81 -68.44
CA VAL A 133 10.45 27.79 -68.23
C VAL A 133 10.54 28.65 -66.95
N GLY A 134 11.73 28.62 -66.30
CA GLY A 134 12.38 29.88 -65.89
C GLY A 134 13.27 29.86 -64.64
N HIS A 135 14.52 29.41 -64.77
CA HIS A 135 15.61 29.70 -63.83
C HIS A 135 15.77 31.22 -63.59
N ARG A 136 15.66 31.67 -62.33
CA ARG A 136 16.34 32.85 -61.73
C ARG A 136 15.90 33.01 -60.26
N GLY A 137 16.48 32.22 -59.36
CA GLY A 137 16.16 32.34 -57.92
C GLY A 137 17.25 31.87 -56.96
N ALA A 138 18.37 31.36 -57.46
CA ALA A 138 19.39 30.73 -56.64
C ALA A 138 20.30 31.71 -55.87
N VAL A 139 20.10 33.03 -55.98
CA VAL A 139 20.94 34.04 -55.30
C VAL A 139 20.22 34.69 -54.11
N ALA A 140 18.89 34.60 -54.00
CA ALA A 140 18.13 35.19 -52.89
C ALA A 140 18.06 34.30 -51.63
N ALA A 141 18.24 32.99 -51.76
CA ALA A 141 18.11 32.05 -50.64
C ALA A 141 19.34 32.00 -49.71
N ALA A 142 20.51 32.42 -50.18
CA ALA A 142 21.75 32.37 -49.37
C ALA A 142 21.86 33.51 -48.35
N VAL A 143 21.17 34.65 -48.57
CA VAL A 143 21.25 35.81 -47.67
C VAL A 143 20.33 35.65 -46.44
N LEU A 144 19.15 35.02 -46.59
CA LEU A 144 18.21 34.83 -45.48
C LEU A 144 18.70 33.81 -44.42
N ALA A 145 19.47 32.80 -44.82
CA ALA A 145 20.00 31.78 -43.91
C ALA A 145 21.09 32.34 -42.97
N SER A 146 21.86 33.34 -43.42
CA SER A 146 22.94 33.95 -42.65
C SER A 146 22.43 34.81 -41.50
N VAL A 147 21.33 35.55 -41.70
CA VAL A 147 20.76 36.45 -40.68
C VAL A 147 20.14 35.68 -39.50
N CYS A 148 19.54 34.52 -39.75
CA CYS A 148 18.93 33.71 -38.69
C CYS A 148 19.97 33.08 -37.74
N ALA A 149 21.13 32.68 -38.26
CA ALA A 149 22.18 32.07 -37.44
C ALA A 149 22.81 33.05 -36.44
N VAL A 150 22.99 34.32 -36.83
CA VAL A 150 23.58 35.35 -35.98
C VAL A 150 22.64 35.75 -34.84
N VAL A 151 21.33 35.83 -35.10
CA VAL A 151 20.31 36.17 -34.08
C VAL A 151 20.19 35.06 -33.03
N PHE A 152 20.18 33.78 -33.43
CA PHE A 152 20.15 32.66 -32.49
C PHE A 152 21.42 32.58 -31.64
N GLY A 153 22.60 32.81 -32.24
CA GLY A 153 23.88 32.84 -31.52
C GLY A 153 23.92 33.93 -30.44
N ALA A 154 23.42 35.14 -30.76
CA ALA A 154 23.37 36.24 -29.80
C ALA A 154 22.41 35.95 -28.64
N VAL A 155 21.23 35.37 -28.89
CA VAL A 155 20.24 35.04 -27.83
C VAL A 155 20.77 33.97 -26.88
N VAL A 156 21.44 32.93 -27.40
CA VAL A 156 22.02 31.86 -26.56
C VAL A 156 23.18 32.39 -25.72
N LEU A 157 24.05 33.22 -26.29
CA LEU A 157 25.16 33.83 -25.54
C LEU A 157 24.66 34.77 -24.43
N THR A 158 23.57 35.49 -24.69
CA THR A 158 22.96 36.39 -23.68
C THR A 158 22.35 35.59 -22.53
N LEU A 159 21.68 34.45 -22.82
CA LEU A 159 21.10 33.55 -21.81
C LEU A 159 22.15 32.87 -20.91
N VAL A 160 23.32 32.54 -21.47
CA VAL A 160 24.42 31.90 -20.72
C VAL A 160 25.16 32.89 -19.82
N LEU A 161 25.16 34.18 -20.15
CA LEU A 161 25.86 35.22 -19.39
C LEU A 161 25.00 35.89 -18.29
N LEU A 162 23.72 35.51 -18.12
CA LEU A 162 22.90 36.04 -17.04
C LEU A 162 23.30 35.41 -15.69
N PRO A 163 23.73 36.20 -14.69
CA PRO A 163 23.97 35.70 -13.36
C PRO A 163 22.65 35.22 -12.74
N HIS A 164 22.68 34.02 -12.15
CA HIS A 164 21.51 33.37 -11.58
C HIS A 164 20.93 34.22 -10.44
N PRO A 165 19.62 34.54 -10.44
CA PRO A 165 19.00 35.20 -9.31
C PRO A 165 19.04 34.27 -8.09
N SER A 166 19.72 34.73 -7.04
CA SER A 166 19.81 34.06 -5.75
C SER A 166 18.43 33.78 -5.18
N HIS A 167 18.08 32.51 -5.00
CA HIS A 167 16.85 32.10 -4.31
C HIS A 167 16.85 32.65 -2.87
N PRO A 168 15.74 33.27 -2.40
CA PRO A 168 15.62 33.64 -0.99
C PRO A 168 15.67 32.37 -0.12
N PRO A 169 16.21 32.46 1.12
CA PRO A 169 16.33 31.32 2.01
C PRO A 169 14.95 30.72 2.28
N ARG A 170 14.81 29.42 1.96
CA ARG A 170 13.64 28.62 2.27
C ARG A 170 13.42 28.67 3.79
N PRO A 171 12.23 29.04 4.30
CA PRO A 171 11.99 29.01 5.73
C PRO A 171 12.22 27.58 6.24
N SER A 172 13.10 27.45 7.23
CA SER A 172 13.39 26.19 7.91
C SER A 172 12.07 25.58 8.37
N ALA A 173 11.73 24.41 7.85
CA ALA A 173 10.61 23.63 8.36
C ALA A 173 10.87 23.37 9.85
N THR A 174 10.01 23.91 10.72
CA THR A 174 9.95 23.50 12.11
C THR A 174 9.76 21.99 12.15
N LEU A 175 10.65 21.29 12.88
CA LEU A 175 10.56 19.85 13.12
C LEU A 175 9.12 19.51 13.49
N SER A 176 8.46 18.72 12.64
CA SER A 176 7.14 18.19 12.92
C SER A 176 7.20 17.49 14.28
N ALA A 177 6.37 17.91 15.22
CA ALA A 177 6.26 17.24 16.51
C ALA A 177 5.89 15.77 16.29
N THR A 178 6.89 14.89 16.39
CA THR A 178 6.78 13.42 16.20
C THR A 178 6.06 12.74 17.38
N GLY A 179 5.64 13.52 18.38
CA GLY A 179 4.96 13.03 19.57
C GLY A 179 3.47 12.72 19.37
N PRO A 180 2.86 12.06 20.38
CA PRO A 180 1.41 11.89 20.42
C PRO A 180 0.71 13.25 20.46
N ARG A 181 -0.39 13.38 19.71
CA ARG A 181 -1.19 14.62 19.62
C ARG A 181 -2.26 14.73 20.70
N CYS A 182 -2.30 13.78 21.63
CA CYS A 182 -3.22 13.78 22.77
C CYS A 182 -2.64 12.92 23.91
N GLN A 183 -3.16 13.11 25.12
CA GLN A 183 -2.84 12.28 26.28
C GLN A 183 -4.05 12.11 27.21
N GLY A 184 -4.19 10.92 27.80
CA GLY A 184 -5.22 10.56 28.77
C GLY A 184 -6.62 10.83 28.24
N ALA A 185 -7.43 11.54 29.05
CA ALA A 185 -8.78 11.94 28.68
C ALA A 185 -8.84 12.77 27.38
N GLY A 186 -7.77 13.50 27.03
CA GLY A 186 -7.68 14.23 25.77
C GLY A 186 -7.63 13.33 24.53
N CYS A 187 -7.41 12.03 24.66
CA CYS A 187 -7.47 11.05 23.57
C CYS A 187 -8.85 10.41 23.40
N GLU A 188 -9.79 10.66 24.30
CA GLU A 188 -11.10 10.01 24.32
C GLU A 188 -11.84 10.22 23.00
N GLY A 189 -12.27 9.12 22.37
CA GLY A 189 -13.00 9.13 21.10
C GLY A 189 -12.16 9.50 19.86
N LYS A 190 -10.85 9.74 19.99
CA LYS A 190 -9.98 10.04 18.85
C LYS A 190 -9.46 8.77 18.19
N ASP A 191 -9.10 8.89 16.92
CA ASP A 191 -8.47 7.82 16.14
C ASP A 191 -6.98 7.69 16.54
N PRO A 192 -6.54 6.51 17.01
CA PRO A 192 -5.17 6.30 17.46
C PRO A 192 -4.12 6.51 16.36
N ALA A 193 -4.47 6.28 15.08
CA ALA A 193 -3.56 6.51 13.95
C ALA A 193 -3.41 8.01 13.66
N ARG A 194 -4.48 8.80 13.78
CA ARG A 194 -4.45 10.26 13.52
C ARG A 194 -3.76 11.07 14.61
N THR A 195 -3.67 10.51 15.82
CA THR A 195 -3.05 11.15 16.98
C THR A 195 -1.65 10.62 17.30
N ASN A 196 -1.04 9.85 16.40
CA ASN A 196 0.27 9.20 16.60
C ASN A 196 0.34 8.26 17.82
N CYS A 197 -0.80 7.74 18.29
CA CYS A 197 -0.85 6.78 19.40
C CYS A 197 -0.60 5.34 18.95
N ALA A 198 -0.81 5.05 17.67
CA ALA A 198 -0.67 3.71 17.09
C ALA A 198 0.77 3.29 16.74
N GLY A 199 1.78 4.15 16.97
CA GLY A 199 3.17 3.89 16.58
C GLY A 199 3.81 2.71 17.31
N SER A 200 3.74 2.71 18.65
CA SER A 200 4.31 1.64 19.49
C SER A 200 3.37 1.23 20.64
N PRO A 201 2.16 0.71 20.36
CA PRO A 201 1.27 0.25 21.42
C PRO A 201 1.70 -1.12 21.95
N GLY A 202 1.44 -1.41 23.21
CA GLY A 202 1.40 -2.78 23.72
C GLY A 202 0.12 -3.51 23.24
N THR A 203 0.20 -4.84 23.21
CA THR A 203 -0.98 -5.72 23.08
C THR A 203 -1.32 -6.26 24.46
N LEU A 204 -2.48 -5.90 25.00
CA LEU A 204 -2.95 -6.39 26.30
C LEU A 204 -3.56 -7.79 26.19
N ALA A 205 -4.28 -8.06 25.10
CA ALA A 205 -4.83 -9.36 24.78
C ALA A 205 -5.09 -9.47 23.27
N GLU A 206 -5.11 -10.71 22.79
CA GLU A 206 -5.40 -11.06 21.41
C GLU A 206 -6.33 -12.27 21.39
N HIS A 207 -7.26 -12.27 20.45
CA HIS A 207 -8.22 -13.34 20.28
C HIS A 207 -8.49 -13.57 18.78
N VAL A 208 -8.70 -14.82 18.41
CA VAL A 208 -9.17 -15.21 17.07
C VAL A 208 -10.61 -15.67 17.22
N THR A 209 -11.52 -15.02 16.51
CA THR A 209 -12.96 -15.23 16.60
C THR A 209 -13.37 -16.50 15.86
N ALA A 210 -14.60 -16.96 16.12
CA ALA A 210 -15.18 -18.07 15.36
C ALA A 210 -15.27 -17.81 13.84
N THR A 211 -15.32 -16.53 13.43
CA THR A 211 -15.36 -16.14 12.01
C THR A 211 -13.98 -16.16 11.33
N GLY A 212 -12.91 -16.40 12.08
CA GLY A 212 -11.51 -16.33 11.66
C GLY A 212 -10.90 -14.94 11.74
N ALA A 213 -11.64 -13.94 12.21
CA ALA A 213 -11.12 -12.59 12.39
C ALA A 213 -10.19 -12.54 13.62
N SER A 214 -9.12 -11.77 13.53
CA SER A 214 -8.24 -11.52 14.67
C SER A 214 -8.57 -10.17 15.28
N ILE A 215 -8.64 -10.12 16.61
CA ILE A 215 -8.96 -8.92 17.39
C ILE A 215 -7.90 -8.74 18.49
N GLN A 216 -7.28 -7.56 18.53
CA GLN A 216 -6.27 -7.18 19.51
C GLN A 216 -6.76 -6.00 20.34
N LEU A 217 -6.66 -6.14 21.65
CA LEU A 217 -6.81 -5.03 22.59
C LEU A 217 -5.45 -4.36 22.78
N ARG A 218 -5.34 -3.10 22.33
CA ARG A 218 -4.10 -2.31 22.31
C ARG A 218 -4.11 -1.28 23.42
N TYR A 219 -2.91 -0.92 23.90
CA TYR A 219 -2.72 0.18 24.85
C TYR A 219 -1.47 0.97 24.50
N SER A 220 -1.57 2.29 24.52
CA SER A 220 -0.43 3.19 24.39
C SER A 220 -0.14 3.85 25.73
N LYS A 221 1.04 3.56 26.29
CA LYS A 221 1.50 4.19 27.54
C LYS A 221 1.64 5.71 27.38
N VAL A 222 2.20 6.16 26.25
CA VAL A 222 2.42 7.59 25.99
C VAL A 222 1.10 8.35 25.83
N CYS A 223 0.07 7.72 25.28
CA CYS A 223 -1.25 8.33 25.14
C CYS A 223 -2.18 8.07 26.33
N GLY A 224 -1.88 7.10 27.20
CA GLY A 224 -2.76 6.72 28.32
C GLY A 224 -4.15 6.25 27.84
N ALA A 225 -4.20 5.52 26.73
CA ALA A 225 -5.45 5.11 26.10
C ALA A 225 -5.38 3.73 25.46
N SER A 226 -6.52 3.05 25.44
CA SER A 226 -6.74 1.74 24.83
C SER A 226 -7.69 1.83 23.64
N TRP A 227 -7.53 0.91 22.69
CA TRP A 227 -8.43 0.72 21.56
C TRP A 227 -8.35 -0.73 21.09
N VAL A 228 -9.30 -1.14 20.25
CA VAL A 228 -9.28 -2.44 19.59
C VAL A 228 -8.79 -2.27 18.16
N ARG A 229 -7.97 -3.22 17.70
CA ARG A 229 -7.59 -3.42 16.30
C ARG A 229 -8.12 -4.76 15.83
N MET A 230 -8.75 -4.81 14.65
CA MET A 230 -9.20 -6.08 14.06
C MET A 230 -8.83 -6.19 12.58
N TRP A 231 -8.66 -7.43 12.10
CA TRP A 231 -8.42 -7.78 10.69
C TRP A 231 -8.87 -9.21 10.38
N GLY A 232 -8.82 -9.59 9.09
CA GLY A 232 -9.39 -10.85 8.64
C GLY A 232 -10.90 -10.86 8.75
N THR A 233 -11.52 -9.68 8.62
CA THR A 233 -12.94 -9.43 8.82
C THR A 233 -13.70 -9.42 7.50
N ARG A 234 -15.02 -9.47 7.58
CA ARG A 234 -15.96 -9.29 6.46
C ARG A 234 -16.65 -7.93 6.59
N ILE A 235 -17.17 -7.43 5.47
CA ILE A 235 -17.99 -6.22 5.46
C ILE A 235 -19.18 -6.42 6.41
N GLY A 236 -19.40 -5.45 7.30
CA GLY A 236 -20.41 -5.48 8.34
C GLY A 236 -19.91 -5.95 9.71
N ASP A 237 -18.76 -6.61 9.79
CA ASP A 237 -18.16 -6.98 11.09
C ASP A 237 -17.81 -5.72 11.89
N GLY A 238 -17.88 -5.84 13.22
CA GLY A 238 -17.62 -4.75 14.14
C GLY A 238 -16.71 -5.16 15.30
N ALA A 239 -16.06 -4.17 15.89
CA ALA A 239 -15.40 -4.30 17.17
C ALA A 239 -15.83 -3.16 18.09
N GLU A 240 -15.97 -3.47 19.36
CA GLU A 240 -16.41 -2.53 20.38
C GLU A 240 -15.43 -2.52 21.56
N LEU A 241 -15.11 -1.32 22.03
CA LEU A 241 -14.40 -1.09 23.30
C LEU A 241 -15.17 -0.08 24.13
N ARG A 242 -15.72 -0.48 25.29
CA ARG A 242 -16.43 0.43 26.20
C ARG A 242 -17.50 1.28 25.48
N GLY A 243 -18.32 0.67 24.62
CA GLY A 243 -19.34 1.39 23.82
C GLY A 243 -18.82 2.07 22.55
N ARG A 244 -17.49 2.14 22.33
CA ARG A 244 -16.89 2.71 21.12
C ARG A 244 -16.80 1.66 20.03
N LEU A 245 -17.67 1.79 19.03
CA LEU A 245 -17.78 0.89 17.90
C LEU A 245 -16.90 1.34 16.72
N ALA A 246 -16.27 0.38 16.06
CA ALA A 246 -15.84 0.52 14.69
C ALA A 246 -16.40 -0.62 13.84
N ARG A 247 -16.84 -0.30 12.62
CA ARG A 247 -17.36 -1.26 11.65
C ARG A 247 -16.49 -1.32 10.40
N VAL A 248 -16.44 -2.50 9.81
CA VAL A 248 -15.89 -2.74 8.48
C VAL A 248 -16.93 -2.31 7.45
N ARG A 249 -16.71 -1.19 6.76
CA ARG A 249 -17.71 -0.57 5.88
C ARG A 249 -17.56 -0.99 4.42
N ASN A 250 -16.34 -1.33 4.02
CA ASN A 250 -16.00 -1.63 2.65
C ASN A 250 -14.86 -2.66 2.58
N ARG A 251 -14.48 -3.02 1.36
CA ARG A 251 -13.44 -4.01 1.11
C ARG A 251 -12.05 -3.56 1.58
N ALA A 252 -11.74 -2.27 1.52
CA ALA A 252 -10.47 -1.74 2.00
C ALA A 252 -10.32 -1.88 3.53
N ASP A 253 -11.41 -1.64 4.28
CA ASP A 253 -11.46 -1.88 5.72
C ASP A 253 -11.24 -3.39 6.02
N ALA A 254 -11.81 -4.28 5.22
CA ALA A 254 -11.71 -5.74 5.38
C ALA A 254 -10.31 -6.30 5.06
N ASP A 255 -9.67 -5.75 4.02
CA ASP A 255 -8.35 -6.19 3.57
C ASP A 255 -7.19 -5.64 4.44
N THR A 256 -7.47 -4.67 5.31
CA THR A 256 -6.47 -4.01 6.16
C THR A 256 -6.78 -4.21 7.65
N TYR A 257 -6.91 -3.11 8.40
CA TYR A 257 -7.21 -3.11 9.82
C TYR A 257 -8.18 -1.98 10.13
N VAL A 258 -9.11 -2.27 11.03
CA VAL A 258 -10.01 -1.27 11.58
C VAL A 258 -9.70 -1.06 13.06
N HIS A 259 -9.73 0.20 13.49
CA HIS A 259 -9.54 0.58 14.88
C HIS A 259 -10.84 1.12 15.46
N THR A 260 -11.15 0.73 16.70
CA THR A 260 -12.12 1.50 17.48
C THR A 260 -11.52 2.86 17.84
N PRO A 261 -12.35 3.89 18.04
CA PRO A 261 -11.87 5.11 18.69
C PRO A 261 -11.31 4.79 20.08
N MET A 262 -10.35 5.60 20.53
CA MET A 262 -9.65 5.40 21.79
C MET A 262 -10.56 5.62 23.00
N THR A 263 -10.30 4.86 24.06
CA THR A 263 -10.82 5.06 25.42
C THR A 263 -9.63 5.32 26.34
N ALA A 264 -9.65 6.42 27.08
CA ALA A 264 -8.65 6.75 28.09
C ALA A 264 -8.66 5.69 29.19
N THR A 265 -7.51 5.09 29.46
CA THR A 265 -7.38 3.97 30.38
C THR A 265 -6.13 4.14 31.23
N ARG A 266 -6.29 3.87 32.53
CA ARG A 266 -5.18 3.92 33.50
C ARG A 266 -4.58 2.52 33.67
N PRO A 267 -3.28 2.41 33.99
CA PRO A 267 -2.72 1.15 34.46
C PRO A 267 -3.57 0.52 35.57
N GLY A 268 -3.76 -0.79 35.50
CA GLY A 268 -4.62 -1.57 36.41
C GLY A 268 -6.10 -1.61 36.00
N ALA A 269 -6.56 -0.75 35.09
CA ALA A 269 -7.95 -0.79 34.62
C ALA A 269 -8.24 -2.10 33.89
N LEU A 270 -9.37 -2.74 34.23
CA LEU A 270 -9.91 -3.84 33.43
C LEU A 270 -10.60 -3.25 32.20
N VAL A 271 -10.35 -3.81 31.02
CA VAL A 271 -10.90 -3.32 29.76
C VAL A 271 -11.46 -4.51 28.99
N ARG A 272 -12.69 -4.34 28.48
CA ARG A 272 -13.43 -5.37 27.75
C ARG A 272 -13.55 -5.00 26.28
N ALA A 273 -13.05 -5.87 25.41
CA ALA A 273 -13.20 -5.79 23.97
C ALA A 273 -14.24 -6.81 23.51
N CYS A 274 -15.03 -6.45 22.50
CA CYS A 274 -15.98 -7.37 21.89
C CYS A 274 -15.90 -7.33 20.36
N PHE A 275 -16.06 -8.49 19.74
CA PHE A 275 -16.26 -8.66 18.30
C PHE A 275 -17.75 -8.88 18.00
N LEU A 276 -18.22 -8.26 16.93
CA LEU A 276 -19.60 -8.23 16.48
C LEU A 276 -19.65 -8.79 15.04
N PRO A 277 -20.02 -10.06 14.84
CA PRO A 277 -20.11 -10.62 13.48
C PRO A 277 -21.25 -9.99 12.68
N ALA A 278 -21.00 -9.72 11.40
CA ALA A 278 -21.97 -9.09 10.48
C ALA A 278 -23.28 -9.88 10.35
N ALA A 279 -23.18 -11.21 10.36
CA ALA A 279 -24.28 -12.13 10.10
C ALA A 279 -25.24 -12.32 11.30
N GLY A 280 -25.21 -11.43 12.29
CA GLY A 280 -26.04 -11.55 13.50
C GLY A 280 -25.63 -12.69 14.43
N GLY A 281 -24.40 -13.19 14.30
CA GLY A 281 -23.83 -14.20 15.19
C GLY A 281 -23.65 -13.67 16.63
N ARG A 282 -23.34 -14.57 17.56
CA ARG A 282 -23.10 -14.19 18.96
C ARG A 282 -21.89 -13.25 19.06
N LYS A 283 -22.06 -12.19 19.85
CA LYS A 283 -20.97 -11.29 20.23
C LYS A 283 -19.92 -12.06 21.05
N GLU A 284 -18.66 -11.97 20.65
CA GLU A 284 -17.53 -12.62 21.33
C GLU A 284 -16.75 -11.55 22.11
N CYS A 285 -16.66 -11.66 23.43
CA CYS A 285 -15.98 -10.67 24.27
C CYS A 285 -14.85 -11.30 25.08
N PHE A 286 -13.82 -10.51 25.33
CA PHE A 286 -12.70 -10.87 26.20
C PHE A 286 -12.21 -9.62 26.94
N GLU A 287 -11.52 -9.85 28.06
CA GLU A 287 -11.06 -8.79 28.94
C GLU A 287 -9.56 -8.88 29.18
N ALA A 288 -8.92 -7.74 29.40
CA ALA A 288 -7.54 -7.65 29.84
C ALA A 288 -7.37 -6.50 30.82
N ARG A 289 -6.42 -6.64 31.76
CA ARG A 289 -5.98 -5.52 32.59
C ARG A 289 -4.91 -4.74 31.84
N VAL A 290 -4.98 -3.41 31.92
CA VAL A 290 -3.93 -2.53 31.43
C VAL A 290 -2.69 -2.74 32.28
N THR A 291 -1.70 -3.45 31.75
CA THR A 291 -0.40 -3.63 32.40
C THR A 291 0.57 -2.55 31.92
N GLN A 292 1.57 -2.25 32.75
CA GLN A 292 2.63 -1.28 32.40
C GLN A 292 3.75 -1.90 31.55
N SER A 293 3.73 -3.23 31.34
CA SER A 293 4.88 -3.96 30.80
C SER A 293 4.62 -4.59 29.44
N SER A 294 5.56 -4.30 28.57
CA SER A 294 5.75 -4.75 27.19
C SER A 294 6.42 -6.13 27.16
N GLU A 295 5.78 -7.21 27.62
CA GLU A 295 6.28 -8.55 27.31
C GLU A 295 5.16 -9.59 27.40
N PRO A 296 4.94 -10.44 26.37
CA PRO A 296 4.05 -11.58 26.51
C PRO A 296 4.71 -12.57 27.48
N THR A 297 4.12 -12.77 28.66
CA THR A 297 4.52 -13.87 29.54
C THR A 297 4.41 -15.19 28.77
N PRO A 298 5.51 -15.96 28.61
CA PRO A 298 5.44 -17.29 28.02
C PRO A 298 4.55 -18.18 28.89
N ARG A 299 3.62 -18.89 28.25
CA ARG A 299 2.86 -19.96 28.91
C ARG A 299 3.87 -21.00 29.44
N PRO A 300 3.83 -21.40 30.71
CA PRO A 300 4.74 -22.43 31.21
C PRO A 300 4.48 -23.74 30.45
N PRO A 301 5.52 -24.47 30.04
CA PRO A 301 5.36 -25.77 29.41
C PRO A 301 4.72 -26.74 30.41
N THR A 302 3.65 -27.40 29.99
CA THR A 302 3.06 -28.52 30.71
C THR A 302 4.09 -29.65 30.78
N SER A 303 4.69 -29.83 31.96
CA SER A 303 5.53 -30.97 32.27
C SER A 303 4.66 -32.23 32.31
N HIS A 304 4.73 -33.04 31.26
CA HIS A 304 4.28 -34.43 31.34
C HIS A 304 5.37 -35.25 32.03
N SER A 305 5.10 -35.64 33.27
CA SER A 305 5.84 -36.66 34.00
C SER A 305 5.70 -37.99 33.25
N SER A 306 6.78 -38.48 32.64
CA SER A 306 6.83 -39.83 32.09
C SER A 306 7.50 -40.74 33.13
N THR A 307 6.68 -41.55 33.78
CA THR A 307 7.10 -42.62 34.69
C THR A 307 7.56 -43.82 33.87
N ARG A 308 8.85 -44.16 33.90
CA ARG A 308 9.36 -45.53 33.92
C ARG A 308 10.84 -45.57 34.23
#